data_AF-A0A7S3UF70-F1
#
_entry.id   AF-A0A7S3UF70-F1
#
_cell.length_a   1.000
_cell.length_b   1.000
_cell.length_c   1.000
_cell.angle_alpha   90.00
_cell.angle_beta   90.00
_cell.angle_gamma   90.00
#
_symmetry.space_group_name_H-M   'P 1'
#
loop_
_entity.id
_entity.type
_entity.pdbx_description
1 polymer ?
#
loop_
_entity_poly.entity_id
_entity_poly.type
_entity_poly.pdbx_seq_one_letter_code
_entity_poly.pdbx_strand_id
1 'polypeptide(L)'
;IGGVLIMGDRGTGKSTAVRALAEMLPPIDVAVGDDFNSSVTDGELMSTEVKEAILAGNTPGTTSVPTPMIELPLGATEDRICGTINMEKALMDGAKAYEPGLLAKANRGILYVDEVNLLED
;
A
#
# COMPACT_ATOMS: atom_id res chain seq x y z
N ILE A 1 5.88 0.37 -15.69
CA ILE A 1 5.01 1.04 -14.69
C ILE A 1 4.36 2.20 -15.39
N GLY A 2 3.04 2.20 -15.53
CA GLY A 2 2.29 3.31 -16.12
C GLY A 2 1.67 4.15 -15.01
N GLY A 3 1.79 5.46 -15.09
CA GLY A 3 1.12 6.41 -14.19
C GLY A 3 0.07 7.23 -14.94
N VAL A 4 -0.88 7.79 -14.21
CA VAL A 4 -1.85 8.74 -14.76
C VAL A 4 -1.49 10.14 -14.25
N LEU A 5 -1.22 11.08 -15.15
CA LEU A 5 -0.99 12.48 -14.81
C LEU A 5 -2.30 13.26 -14.97
N ILE A 6 -2.78 13.87 -13.89
CA ILE A 6 -3.97 14.72 -13.89
C ILE A 6 -3.53 16.19 -13.75
N MET A 7 -3.80 17.00 -14.78
CA MET A 7 -3.44 18.43 -14.81
C MET A 7 -4.68 19.32 -14.68
N GLY A 8 -4.50 20.49 -14.08
CA GLY A 8 -5.53 21.52 -13.94
C GLY A 8 -5.22 22.49 -12.80
N ASP A 9 -5.94 23.61 -12.73
CA ASP A 9 -5.73 24.61 -11.67
C ASP A 9 -6.15 24.12 -10.28
N ARG A 10 -5.75 24.84 -9.24
CA ARG A 10 -6.22 24.58 -7.87
C ARG A 10 -7.74 24.73 -7.81
N GLY A 11 -8.42 23.78 -7.14
CA GLY A 11 -9.89 23.79 -7.03
C GLY A 11 -10.64 23.13 -8.18
N THR A 12 -9.95 22.52 -9.15
CA THR A 12 -10.57 21.77 -10.26
C THR A 12 -11.07 20.36 -9.89
N GLY A 13 -11.02 19.99 -8.60
CA GLY A 13 -11.56 18.71 -8.12
C GLY A 13 -10.71 17.47 -8.46
N LYS A 14 -9.42 17.62 -8.77
CA LYS A 14 -8.52 16.49 -9.10
C LYS A 14 -8.52 15.40 -8.03
N SER A 15 -8.30 15.77 -6.76
CA SER A 15 -8.32 14.81 -5.65
C SER A 15 -9.73 14.24 -5.42
N THR A 16 -10.78 15.04 -5.62
CA THR A 16 -12.18 14.57 -5.55
C THR A 16 -12.47 13.49 -6.59
N ALA A 17 -12.00 13.67 -7.83
CA ALA A 17 -12.20 12.69 -8.89
C ALA A 17 -11.48 11.37 -8.61
N VAL A 18 -10.24 11.43 -8.08
CA VAL A 18 -9.50 10.22 -7.71
C VAL A 18 -10.16 9.50 -6.53
N ARG A 19 -10.64 10.23 -5.52
CA ARG A 19 -11.39 9.63 -4.39
C ARG A 19 -12.68 8.96 -4.86
N ALA A 20 -13.46 9.64 -5.69
CA ALA A 20 -14.67 9.08 -6.26
C ALA A 20 -14.38 7.83 -7.11
N LEU A 21 -13.28 7.82 -7.85
CA LEU A 21 -12.85 6.63 -8.59
C LEU A 21 -12.52 5.47 -7.64
N ALA A 22 -11.74 5.73 -6.59
CA ALA A 22 -11.37 4.71 -5.60
C ALA A 22 -12.61 4.09 -4.91
N GLU A 23 -13.60 4.91 -4.58
CA GLU A 23 -14.87 4.46 -3.98
C GLU A 23 -15.74 3.63 -4.93
N MET A 24 -15.59 3.80 -6.24
CA MET A 24 -16.32 3.06 -7.26
C MET A 24 -15.65 1.73 -7.63
N LEU A 25 -14.41 1.51 -7.22
CA LEU A 25 -13.71 0.26 -7.47
C LEU A 25 -14.26 -0.87 -6.59
N PRO A 26 -14.29 -2.11 -7.11
CA PRO A 26 -14.71 -3.25 -6.31
C PRO A 26 -13.78 -3.43 -5.10
N PRO A 27 -14.31 -3.82 -3.94
CA PRO A 27 -13.49 -4.13 -2.79
C PRO A 27 -12.53 -5.28 -3.11
N ILE A 28 -11.40 -5.31 -2.40
CA ILE A 28 -10.37 -6.33 -2.54
C ILE A 28 -10.41 -7.28 -1.35
N ASP A 29 -10.23 -8.56 -1.62
CA ASP A 29 -10.02 -9.57 -0.58
C ASP A 29 -8.55 -9.60 -0.18
N VAL A 30 -8.29 -9.50 1.13
CA VAL A 30 -6.95 -9.41 1.70
C VAL A 30 -6.77 -10.40 2.84
N ALA A 31 -5.54 -10.87 3.02
CA ALA A 31 -5.14 -11.68 4.16
C ALA A 31 -5.26 -10.86 5.46
N VAL A 32 -5.92 -11.42 6.47
CA VAL A 32 -6.10 -10.78 7.78
C VAL A 32 -4.75 -10.63 8.47
N GLY A 33 -4.44 -9.40 8.88
CA GLY A 33 -3.20 -9.08 9.59
C GLY A 33 -1.97 -8.88 8.70
N ASP A 34 -2.16 -8.83 7.37
CA ASP A 34 -1.10 -8.52 6.42
C ASP A 34 -1.08 -7.02 6.07
N ASP A 35 0.07 -6.38 6.26
CA ASP A 35 0.24 -4.94 6.00
C ASP A 35 0.33 -4.58 4.51
N PHE A 36 0.41 -5.59 3.63
CA PHE A 36 0.60 -5.43 2.19
C PHE A 36 -0.66 -5.74 1.39
N ASN A 37 -1.83 -5.90 2.02
CA ASN A 37 -3.08 -6.25 1.34
C ASN A 37 -2.98 -7.52 0.46
N SER A 38 -2.18 -8.50 0.87
CA SER A 38 -1.89 -9.70 0.09
C SER A 38 -3.16 -10.45 -0.29
N SER A 39 -3.25 -10.87 -1.55
CA SER A 39 -4.33 -11.73 -2.01
C SER A 39 -4.21 -13.10 -1.38
N VAL A 40 -5.33 -13.71 -1.00
CA VAL A 40 -5.38 -15.11 -0.54
C VAL A 40 -5.60 -16.10 -1.68
N THR A 41 -5.99 -15.62 -2.86
CA THR A 41 -6.35 -16.44 -4.03
C THR A 41 -5.39 -16.29 -5.20
N ASP A 42 -4.61 -15.22 -5.25
CA ASP A 42 -3.69 -14.90 -6.34
C ASP A 42 -2.24 -14.90 -5.84
N GLY A 43 -1.47 -15.92 -6.28
CA GLY A 43 -0.09 -16.13 -5.86
C GLY A 43 0.93 -15.10 -6.37
N GLU A 44 0.58 -14.28 -7.36
CA GLU A 44 1.42 -13.15 -7.80
C GLU A 44 1.22 -11.91 -6.93
N LEU A 45 0.09 -11.85 -6.22
CA LEU A 45 -0.29 -10.75 -5.34
C LEU A 45 -0.15 -11.11 -3.85
N MET A 46 0.61 -12.15 -3.54
CA MET A 46 0.91 -12.61 -2.17
C MET A 46 2.27 -12.08 -1.70
N SER A 47 2.33 -11.62 -0.45
CA SER A 47 3.59 -11.53 0.28
C SER A 47 4.22 -12.91 0.46
N THR A 48 5.53 -12.94 0.71
CA THR A 48 6.26 -14.19 0.94
C THR A 48 5.66 -14.95 2.13
N GLU A 49 5.32 -14.22 3.18
CA GLU A 49 4.75 -14.72 4.42
C GLU A 49 3.40 -15.39 4.20
N VAL A 50 2.48 -14.74 3.47
CA VAL A 50 1.16 -15.29 3.15
C VAL A 50 1.29 -16.52 2.24
N LYS A 51 2.20 -16.47 1.26
CA LYS A 51 2.44 -17.58 0.34
C LYS A 51 2.99 -18.80 1.06
N GLU A 52 3.97 -18.62 1.94
CA GLU A 52 4.54 -19.69 2.76
C GLU A 52 3.51 -20.29 3.71
N ALA A 53 2.65 -19.47 4.32
CA ALA A 53 1.56 -19.94 5.17
C ALA A 53 0.59 -20.85 4.40
N ILE A 54 0.15 -20.42 3.20
CA ILE A 54 -0.75 -21.21 2.35
C ILE A 54 -0.09 -22.51 1.90
N LEU A 55 1.19 -22.47 1.50
CA LEU A 55 1.95 -23.68 1.13
C LEU A 55 2.12 -24.64 2.30
N ALA A 56 2.24 -24.14 3.53
CA ALA A 56 2.29 -24.94 4.75
C ALA A 56 0.92 -25.50 5.18
N GLY A 57 -0.16 -25.21 4.42
CA GLY A 57 -1.52 -25.66 4.74
C GLY A 57 -2.27 -24.75 5.71
N ASN A 58 -1.68 -23.62 6.12
CA ASN A 58 -2.37 -22.60 6.91
C ASN A 58 -3.13 -21.68 5.94
N THR A 59 -4.45 -21.56 6.11
CA THR A 59 -5.25 -20.60 5.36
C THR A 59 -5.40 -19.33 6.19
N PRO A 60 -4.69 -18.24 5.85
CA PRO A 60 -4.91 -16.98 6.53
C PRO A 60 -6.37 -16.56 6.35
N GLY A 61 -6.95 -16.00 7.42
CA GLY A 61 -8.30 -15.44 7.35
C GLY A 61 -8.37 -14.41 6.22
N THR A 62 -9.53 -14.31 5.57
CA THR A 62 -9.75 -13.34 4.49
C THR A 62 -10.74 -12.30 4.96
N THR A 63 -10.47 -11.03 4.65
CA THR A 63 -11.41 -9.94 4.86
C THR A 63 -11.54 -9.12 3.59
N SER A 64 -12.73 -8.57 3.35
CA SER A 64 -12.98 -7.68 2.22
C SER A 64 -12.82 -6.24 2.68
N VAL A 65 -11.99 -5.48 1.99
CA VAL A 65 -11.73 -4.06 2.29
C VAL A 65 -11.93 -3.20 1.05
N PRO A 66 -12.34 -1.93 1.19
CA PRO A 66 -12.40 -1.02 0.05
C PRO A 66 -11.02 -0.87 -0.59
N THR A 67 -10.98 -0.57 -1.89
CA THR A 67 -9.70 -0.33 -2.58
C THR A 67 -8.93 0.79 -1.88
N PRO A 68 -7.70 0.55 -1.41
CA PRO A 68 -6.98 1.54 -0.62
C PRO A 68 -6.61 2.73 -1.51
N MET A 69 -6.88 3.93 -1.02
CA MET A 69 -6.40 5.17 -1.64
C MET A 69 -5.49 5.88 -0.63
N ILE A 70 -4.20 5.92 -0.93
CA ILE A 70 -3.18 6.51 -0.08
C ILE A 70 -2.70 7.80 -0.73
N GLU A 71 -2.72 8.89 0.04
CA GLU A 71 -2.16 10.16 -0.39
C GLU A 71 -0.70 10.26 0.06
N LEU A 72 0.18 10.62 -0.87
CA LEU A 72 1.58 10.89 -0.61
C LEU A 72 1.72 12.34 -0.16
N PRO A 73 2.10 12.62 1.10
CA PRO A 73 2.27 13.99 1.56
C PRO A 73 3.52 14.61 0.93
N LEU A 74 3.44 15.90 0.62
CA LEU A 74 4.57 16.70 0.17
C LEU A 74 5.65 16.71 1.27
N GLY A 75 6.82 16.14 0.99
CA GLY A 75 7.89 15.98 1.99
C GLY A 75 7.82 14.70 2.82
N ALA A 76 7.10 13.67 2.37
CA ALA A 76 7.28 12.32 2.90
C ALA A 76 8.75 11.89 2.75
N THR A 77 9.41 11.51 3.84
CA THR A 77 10.76 10.92 3.78
C THR A 77 10.71 9.57 3.07
N GLU A 78 11.79 9.19 2.37
CA GLU A 78 11.90 7.89 1.70
C GLU A 78 11.55 6.73 2.66
N ASP A 79 12.03 6.80 3.89
CA ASP A 79 11.70 5.93 5.01
C ASP A 79 10.20 5.75 5.24
N ARG A 80 9.41 6.82 5.15
CA ARG A 80 7.96 6.76 5.32
C ARG A 80 7.26 6.20 4.09
N ILE A 81 7.84 6.38 2.90
CA ILE A 81 7.30 5.90 1.62
C ILE A 81 7.56 4.41 1.47
N CYS A 82 8.84 4.03 1.52
CA CYS A 82 9.35 2.68 1.31
C CYS A 82 9.28 1.80 2.55
N GLY A 83 9.12 2.39 3.74
CA GLY A 83 9.21 1.69 5.02
C GLY A 83 10.63 1.68 5.56
N THR A 84 10.76 1.33 6.84
CA THR A 84 12.05 1.31 7.54
C THR A 84 12.29 -0.02 8.22
N ILE A 85 13.54 -0.27 8.63
CA ILE A 85 13.90 -1.41 9.46
C ILE A 85 14.29 -0.88 10.84
N ASN A 86 13.53 -1.27 11.86
CA ASN A 86 13.82 -0.92 13.24
C ASN A 86 14.94 -1.83 13.78
N MET A 87 16.18 -1.37 13.70
CA MET A 87 17.36 -2.14 14.11
C MET A 87 17.36 -2.51 15.61
N GLU A 88 16.85 -1.63 16.48
CA GLU A 88 16.81 -1.90 17.92
C GLU A 88 15.91 -3.09 18.24
N LYS A 89 14.68 -3.10 17.68
CA LYS A 89 13.78 -4.24 17.81
C LYS A 89 14.33 -5.50 17.15
N ALA A 90 14.97 -5.38 15.99
CA ALA A 90 15.56 -6.52 15.30
C ALA A 90 16.68 -7.20 16.10
N LEU A 91 17.46 -6.40 16.85
CA LEU A 91 18.54 -6.90 17.71
C LEU A 91 18.02 -7.49 19.03
N MET A 92 16.95 -6.91 19.61
CA MET A 92 16.37 -7.39 20.87
C MET A 92 15.51 -8.65 20.70
N ASP A 93 14.61 -8.65 19.71
CA ASP A 93 13.62 -9.73 19.51
C ASP A 93 14.12 -10.82 18.54
N GLY A 94 15.27 -10.61 17.89
CA GLY A 94 15.84 -11.54 16.90
C GLY A 94 14.95 -11.76 15.66
N ALA A 95 13.93 -10.92 15.48
CA ALA A 95 12.96 -11.01 14.40
C ALA A 95 13.06 -9.78 13.47
N LYS A 96 12.68 -9.94 12.19
CA LYS A 96 12.62 -8.83 11.23
C LYS A 96 11.61 -7.77 11.71
N ALA A 97 12.10 -6.66 12.25
CA ALA A 97 11.26 -5.53 12.66
C ALA A 97 11.14 -4.51 11.52
N TYR A 98 10.57 -4.93 10.40
CA TYR A 98 10.26 -4.03 9.27
C TYR A 98 8.97 -3.26 9.57
N GLU A 99 9.01 -1.94 9.39
CA GLU A 99 7.86 -1.06 9.52
C GLU A 99 7.37 -0.67 8.12
N PRO A 100 6.17 -1.10 7.71
CA PRO A 100 5.67 -0.89 6.36
C PRO A 100 5.40 0.59 6.07
N GLY A 101 5.89 1.05 4.92
CA GLY A 101 5.68 2.41 4.43
C GLY A 101 4.32 2.64 3.78
N LEU A 102 4.14 3.83 3.21
CA LEU A 102 2.93 4.19 2.45
C LEU A 102 2.71 3.29 1.23
N LEU A 103 3.79 2.82 0.59
CA LEU A 103 3.70 1.92 -0.57
C LEU A 103 3.09 0.56 -0.22
N ALA A 104 3.41 0.02 0.97
CA ALA A 104 2.81 -1.23 1.43
C ALA A 104 1.29 -1.10 1.57
N LYS A 105 0.84 0.01 2.17
CA LYS A 105 -0.59 0.30 2.37
C LYS A 105 -1.31 0.61 1.06
N ALA A 106 -0.62 1.17 0.08
CA ALA A 106 -1.16 1.48 -1.25
C ALA A 106 -1.21 0.24 -2.17
N ASN A 107 -0.64 -0.89 -1.76
CA ASN A 107 -0.61 -2.08 -2.58
C ASN A 107 -2.04 -2.52 -2.96
N ARG A 108 -2.22 -2.91 -4.23
CA ARG A 108 -3.51 -3.24 -4.87
C ARG A 108 -4.57 -2.12 -4.80
N GLY A 109 -4.13 -0.88 -4.64
CA GLY A 109 -4.98 0.29 -4.70
C GLY A 109 -4.37 1.45 -5.48
N ILE A 110 -4.57 2.66 -4.97
CA ILE A 110 -4.21 3.92 -5.61
C ILE A 110 -3.26 4.69 -4.70
N LEU A 111 -2.10 5.07 -5.25
CA LEU A 111 -1.22 6.07 -4.66
C LEU A 111 -1.46 7.41 -5.36
N TYR A 112 -1.99 8.38 -4.64
CA TYR A 112 -2.21 9.73 -5.13
C TYR A 112 -1.09 10.65 -4.68
N VAL A 113 -0.53 11.41 -5.61
CA VAL A 113 0.49 12.42 -5.35
C VAL A 113 -0.07 13.77 -5.75
N ASP A 114 -0.25 14.67 -4.78
CA ASP A 114 -0.59 16.05 -5.09
C ASP A 114 0.69 16.83 -5.43
N GLU A 115 0.58 17.81 -6.33
CA GLU A 115 1.69 18.71 -6.66
C GLU A 115 3.01 17.95 -6.99
N VAL A 116 2.92 16.93 -7.85
CA VAL A 116 4.06 16.07 -8.25
C VAL A 116 5.31 16.84 -8.69
N ASN A 117 5.13 18.07 -9.18
CA ASN A 117 6.21 18.98 -9.57
C ASN A 117 7.06 19.50 -8.40
N LEU A 118 6.66 19.22 -7.16
CA LEU A 118 7.38 19.61 -5.94
C LEU A 118 8.08 18.42 -5.27
N LEU A 119 8.02 17.22 -5.87
CA LEU A 119 8.82 16.08 -5.42
C LEU A 119 10.30 16.27 -5.80
N GLU A 120 11.18 15.69 -4.98
CA GLU A 120 12.60 15.58 -5.28
C GLU A 120 12.82 14.57 -6.42
N ASP A 121 13.81 14.85 -7.30
CA ASP A 121 14.17 14.01 -8.47
C ASP A 121 14.73 12.63 -8.09
#